data_AF-A0A0B0D2Y0-F1
#
_entry.id   AF-A0A0B0D2Y0-F1
#
_cell.length_a   1.000
_cell.length_b   1.000
_cell.length_c   1.000
_cell.angle_alpha   90.00
_cell.angle_beta   90.00
_cell.angle_gamma   90.00
#
_symmetry.space_group_name_H-M   'P 1'
#
loop_
_entity.id
_entity.type
_entity.pdbx_description
1 polymer ?
#
loop_
_entity_poly.entity_id
_entity_poly.type
_entity_poly.pdbx_seq_one_letter_code
_entity_poly.pdbx_strand_id
1 'polypeptide(L)'
;GIAHAGVEGDTQAVIAASYMQPSQLRIADQMSRSPDYESEGLYMESGFVDEEQGKIRIDKLQEIVKKRPDLASFERRMTNG
;
A
#
# COMPACT_ATOMS: atom_id res chain seq x y z
N GLY A 1 6.63 10.68 -3.72
CA GLY A 1 5.63 11.14 -4.72
C GLY A 1 4.22 10.78 -4.28
N ILE A 2 3.20 11.12 -5.09
CA ILE A 2 1.79 10.79 -4.80
C ILE A 2 1.40 9.51 -5.54
N ALA A 3 0.80 8.55 -4.83
CA ALA A 3 0.22 7.36 -5.45
C ALA A 3 -1.30 7.33 -5.19
N HIS A 4 -2.08 7.03 -6.23
CA HIS A 4 -3.53 6.92 -6.16
C HIS A 4 -3.99 5.60 -6.79
N ALA A 5 -4.69 4.78 -6.01
CA ALA A 5 -5.32 3.54 -6.45
C ALA A 5 -6.84 3.57 -6.18
N GLY A 6 -7.60 2.70 -6.86
CA GLY A 6 -9.04 2.55 -6.61
C GLY A 6 -9.88 3.77 -7.04
N VAL A 7 -9.52 4.44 -8.15
CA VAL A 7 -10.16 5.68 -8.62
C VAL A 7 -11.68 5.56 -8.81
N GLU A 8 -12.19 4.35 -9.03
CA GLU A 8 -13.62 4.05 -9.17
C GLU A 8 -14.37 3.93 -7.84
N GLY A 9 -13.71 4.22 -6.71
CA GLY A 9 -14.28 4.02 -5.37
C GLY A 9 -13.95 2.65 -4.77
N ASP A 10 -12.96 1.94 -5.33
CA ASP A 10 -12.54 0.63 -4.84
C ASP A 10 -11.60 0.78 -3.62
N THR A 11 -12.16 0.57 -2.44
CA THR A 11 -11.42 0.58 -1.17
C THR A 11 -10.57 -0.68 -0.96
N GLN A 12 -10.78 -1.74 -1.75
CA GLN A 12 -9.97 -2.97 -1.71
C GLN A 12 -8.66 -2.83 -2.51
N ALA A 13 -8.45 -1.70 -3.18
CA ALA A 13 -7.23 -1.47 -3.95
C ALA A 13 -5.99 -1.36 -3.05
N VAL A 14 -4.85 -1.82 -3.58
CA VAL A 14 -3.58 -1.89 -2.85
C VAL A 14 -2.48 -1.22 -3.68
N ILE A 15 -1.60 -0.48 -2.99
CA ILE A 15 -0.43 0.17 -3.58
C ILE A 15 0.80 -0.58 -3.06
N ALA A 16 1.47 -1.34 -3.92
CA ALA A 16 2.70 -2.03 -3.56
C ALA A 16 3.89 -1.35 -4.26
N ALA A 17 5.00 -1.20 -3.52
CA ALA A 17 6.21 -0.60 -4.04
C ALA A 17 7.45 -1.34 -3.53
N SER A 18 8.46 -1.45 -4.39
CA SER A 18 9.78 -1.97 -3.99
C SER A 18 10.45 -1.08 -2.95
N TYR A 19 10.15 0.22 -2.94
CA TYR A 19 10.58 1.18 -1.92
C TYR A 19 9.42 2.14 -1.61
N MET A 20 8.89 2.06 -0.39
CA MET A 20 7.66 2.72 0.00
C MET A 20 7.96 4.03 0.73
N GLN A 21 8.22 5.09 -0.05
CA GLN A 21 8.38 6.46 0.47
C GLN A 21 7.43 7.46 -0.24
N PRO A 22 6.10 7.27 -0.10
CA PRO A 22 5.12 8.18 -0.67
C PRO A 22 5.10 9.49 0.13
N SER A 23 4.97 10.61 -0.57
CA SER A 23 4.60 11.88 0.07
C SER A 23 3.10 11.90 0.38
N GLN A 24 2.31 11.13 -0.38
CA GLN A 24 0.88 10.98 -0.18
C GLN A 24 0.41 9.67 -0.83
N LEU A 25 -0.38 8.89 -0.09
CA LEU A 25 -1.13 7.76 -0.61
C LEU A 25 -2.61 8.12 -0.67
N ARG A 26 -3.27 7.68 -1.72
CA ARG A 26 -4.72 7.77 -1.84
C ARG A 26 -5.25 6.44 -2.35
N ILE A 27 -6.27 5.92 -1.69
CA ILE A 27 -6.97 4.72 -2.10
C ILE A 27 -8.45 5.06 -2.07
N ALA A 28 -9.08 5.12 -3.24
CA ALA A 28 -10.45 5.60 -3.41
C ALA A 28 -10.66 7.01 -2.79
N ASP A 29 -11.53 7.08 -1.79
CA ASP A 29 -11.84 8.27 -1.00
C ASP A 29 -10.90 8.47 0.20
N GLN A 30 -10.12 7.45 0.56
CA GLN A 30 -9.19 7.50 1.68
C GLN A 30 -7.86 8.12 1.27
N MET A 31 -7.33 8.98 2.13
CA MET A 31 -6.06 9.67 1.94
C MET A 31 -5.18 9.45 3.17
N SER A 32 -3.95 9.02 2.95
CA SER A 32 -2.93 8.97 3.98
C SER A 32 -1.75 9.81 3.56
N ARG A 33 -1.35 10.70 4.47
CA ARG A 33 -0.13 11.48 4.33
C ARG A 33 0.84 10.91 5.34
N SER A 34 2.04 10.60 4.87
CA SER A 34 3.15 10.29 5.75
C SER A 34 3.31 11.47 6.72
N PRO A 35 3.44 11.22 8.04
CA PRO A 35 3.63 12.30 9.01
C PRO A 35 4.89 13.13 8.64
N ASP A 36 4.96 14.39 9.06
CA ASP A 36 6.07 15.34 8.74
C ASP A 36 7.48 14.87 9.18
N TYR A 37 7.59 13.72 9.83
CA TYR A 37 8.84 13.04 10.10
C TYR A 37 9.14 12.13 8.92
N GLU A 38 10.32 12.27 8.32
CA GLU A 38 10.82 11.36 7.30
C GLU A 38 10.83 9.92 7.85
N SER A 39 9.72 9.21 7.65
CA SER A 39 9.69 7.77 7.84
C SER A 39 10.59 7.22 6.75
N GLU A 40 11.74 6.66 7.14
CA GLU A 40 12.64 5.98 6.22
C GLU A 40 11.79 5.02 5.37
N GLY A 41 11.80 5.21 4.05
CA GLY A 41 11.08 4.34 3.16
C GLY A 41 11.53 2.91 3.39
N LEU A 42 10.57 2.00 3.52
CA LEU A 42 10.86 0.59 3.69
C LEU A 42 10.77 -0.11 2.33
N TYR A 43 11.63 -1.12 2.16
CA TYR A 43 11.62 -1.93 0.95
C TYR A 43 10.50 -2.98 1.01
N MET A 44 9.89 -3.23 -0.14
CA MET A 44 8.85 -4.24 -0.34
C MET A 44 7.69 -4.09 0.63
N GLU A 45 6.98 -2.96 0.53
CA GLU A 45 5.78 -2.70 1.32
C GLU A 45 4.55 -2.48 0.44
N SER A 46 3.41 -2.60 1.10
CA SER A 46 2.08 -2.40 0.52
C SER A 46 1.23 -1.51 1.41
N GLY A 47 0.66 -0.47 0.81
CA GLY A 47 -0.39 0.35 1.38
C GLY A 47 -1.77 -0.16 0.99
N PHE A 48 -2.66 -0.35 1.96
CA PHE A 48 -4.04 -0.80 1.77
C PHE A 48 -4.97 -0.06 2.74
N VAL A 49 -6.27 0.00 2.43
CA VAL A 49 -7.26 0.53 3.38
C VAL A 49 -7.63 -0.55 4.38
N ASP A 50 -7.43 -0.26 5.66
CA ASP A 50 -7.92 -1.08 6.76
C ASP A 50 -9.42 -0.83 6.93
N GLU A 51 -10.25 -1.85 6.73
CA GLU A 51 -11.71 -1.76 6.82
C GLU A 51 -12.21 -1.48 8.25
N GLU A 52 -11.45 -1.88 9.28
CA GLU A 52 -11.82 -1.66 10.67
C GLU A 52 -11.54 -0.22 11.09
N GLN A 53 -10.42 0.35 10.64
CA GLN A 53 -10.00 1.71 10.98
C GLN A 53 -10.42 2.77 9.96
N GLY A 54 -10.81 2.36 8.75
CA GLY A 54 -11.14 3.25 7.63
C GLY A 54 -9.97 4.13 7.22
N LYS A 55 -8.73 3.65 7.34
CA LYS A 55 -7.51 4.42 7.07
C LYS A 55 -6.53 3.59 6.26
N ILE A 56 -5.70 4.26 5.46
CA ILE A 56 -4.62 3.57 4.75
C ILE A 56 -3.55 3.16 5.76
N ARG A 57 -3.27 1.87 5.81
CA ARG A 57 -2.16 1.27 6.54
C ARG A 57 -1.10 0.81 5.55
N ILE A 58 0.15 0.92 5.97
CA ILE A 58 1.29 0.36 5.26
C ILE A 58 1.79 -0.82 6.11
N ASP A 59 1.91 -1.98 5.48
CA ASP A 59 2.54 -3.17 6.04
C ASP A 59 3.54 -3.72 5.04
N LYS A 60 4.51 -4.50 5.55
CA LYS A 60 5.41 -5.29 4.73
C LYS A 60 4.62 -6.21 3.80
N LEU A 61 5.04 -6.27 2.55
CA LEU A 61 4.36 -7.03 1.50
C LEU A 61 4.23 -8.52 1.89
N GLN A 62 5.24 -9.08 2.56
CA GLN A 62 5.21 -10.43 3.12
C GLN A 62 4.08 -10.67 4.13
N GLU A 63 3.77 -9.68 4.96
CA GLU A 63 2.71 -9.77 5.97
C GLU A 63 1.33 -9.62 5.31
N ILE A 64 1.22 -8.75 4.29
CA ILE A 64 -0.02 -8.62 3.53
C ILE A 64 -0.33 -9.89 2.75
N VAL A 65 0.67 -10.56 2.15
CA VAL A 65 0.48 -11.79 1.39
C VAL A 65 -0.03 -12.94 2.27
N LYS A 66 0.38 -12.98 3.53
CA LYS A 66 -0.20 -13.92 4.52
C LYS A 66 -1.65 -13.59 4.85
N LYS A 67 -1.99 -12.30 4.99
CA LYS A 67 -3.36 -11.85 5.30
C LYS A 67 -4.31 -11.94 4.09
N ARG A 68 -3.78 -11.74 2.88
CA ARG A 68 -4.51 -11.59 1.61
C ARG A 68 -3.75 -12.36 0.52
N PRO A 69 -3.94 -13.69 0.41
CA PRO A 69 -3.24 -14.52 -0.55
C PRO A 69 -3.53 -14.14 -2.02
N ASP A 70 -4.63 -13.44 -2.30
CA ASP A 70 -4.92 -12.88 -3.63
C ASP A 70 -3.80 -11.95 -4.14
N LEU A 71 -3.09 -11.28 -3.22
CA LEU A 71 -1.96 -10.39 -3.52
C LEU A 71 -0.64 -11.15 -3.69
N ALA A 72 -0.56 -12.43 -3.32
CA ALA A 72 0.65 -13.26 -3.46
C ALA A 72 1.11 -13.40 -4.91
N SER A 73 0.16 -13.36 -5.84
CA SER A 73 0.42 -13.39 -7.28
C SER A 73 1.21 -12.16 -7.76
N PHE A 74 1.01 -11.01 -7.12
CA PHE A 74 1.71 -9.75 -7.44
C PHE A 74 3.14 -9.74 -6.90
N GLU A 75 3.39 -10.29 -5.70
CA GLU A 75 4.77 -10.40 -5.16
C GLU A 75 5.71 -11.11 -6.11
N ARG A 76 5.29 -12.28 -6.63
CA ARG A 76 6.13 -13.05 -7.56
C ARG A 76 6.50 -12.25 -8.80
N ARG A 77 5.64 -11.35 -9.26
CA ARG A 77 5.90 -10.53 -10.44
C ARG A 77 6.84 -9.36 -10.14
N MET A 78 6.87 -8.86 -8.91
CA MET A 78 7.83 -7.82 -8.49
C MET A 78 9.22 -8.38 -8.21
N THR A 79 9.34 -9.64 -7.75
CA THR A 79 10.64 -10.26 -7.45
C THR A 79 11.34 -10.83 -8.69
N ASN A 80 10.62 -11.09 -9.77
CA ASN A 80 11.17 -11.65 -11.03
C ASN A 80 11.34 -10.59 -12.14
N GLY A 81 11.30 -9.30 -11.78
CA GLY A 81 11.45 -8.16 -12.69
C GLY A 81 12.86 -7.61 -12.71
#